data_AF-A0A7C5P4K8-F1
#
_entry.id   AF-A0A7C5P4K8-F1
#
_cell.length_a   1.000
_cell.length_b   1.000
_cell.length_c   1.000
_cell.angle_alpha   90.00
_cell.angle_beta   90.00
_cell.angle_gamma   90.00
#
_symmetry.space_group_name_H-M   'P 1'
#
loop_
_entity.id
_entity.type
_entity.pdbx_description
1 polymer ?
#
loop_
_entity_poly.entity_id
_entity_poly.type
_entity_poly.pdbx_seq_one_letter_code
_entity_poly.pdbx_strand_id
1 'polypeptide(L)'
;MGYKTALFVANSVPSLYAVNPNNPAEYFAAQIDWPCAGVESLMIYTVTILLFLKKSGFSIRQNVIYFLVGAAITYFINILRITTLYVIAIHGGGWGIFHDYFGPLYSSLWIVLYPLLIIGSRELWFKLRRGVDRHWV
;
A
#
# COMPACT_ATOMS: atom_id res chain seq x y z
N MET A 1 10.15 -23.16 1.78
CA MET A 1 9.54 -22.57 2.98
C MET A 1 8.53 -21.53 2.51
N GLY A 2 7.25 -21.78 2.70
CA GLY A 2 6.17 -20.90 2.22
C GLY A 2 4.81 -21.53 2.47
N TYR A 3 3.75 -20.73 2.47
CA TYR A 3 2.38 -21.21 2.62
C TYR A 3 1.84 -21.74 1.31
N LYS A 4 0.99 -22.77 1.37
CA LYS A 4 0.13 -23.13 0.24
C LYS A 4 -1.11 -22.27 0.31
N THR A 5 -1.46 -21.60 -0.79
CA THR A 5 -2.62 -20.73 -0.88
C THR A 5 -3.61 -21.24 -1.92
N ALA A 6 -4.89 -21.02 -1.67
CA ALA A 6 -5.97 -21.31 -2.60
C ALA A 6 -7.03 -20.21 -2.54
N LEU A 7 -7.62 -19.89 -3.69
CA LEU A 7 -8.73 -18.94 -3.79
C LEU A 7 -10.00 -19.72 -4.12
N PHE A 8 -11.03 -19.56 -3.29
CA PHE A 8 -12.33 -20.18 -3.49
C PHE A 8 -13.39 -19.10 -3.68
N VAL A 9 -14.16 -19.20 -4.76
CA VAL A 9 -15.25 -18.28 -5.07
C VAL A 9 -16.54 -19.07 -5.03
N ALA A 10 -17.18 -19.10 -3.86
CA ALA A 10 -18.49 -19.74 -3.68
C ALA A 10 -19.66 -18.73 -3.77
N ASN A 11 -19.35 -17.43 -3.65
CA ASN A 11 -20.28 -16.29 -3.71
C ASN A 11 -19.61 -15.11 -4.46
N SER A 12 -20.21 -13.91 -4.42
CA SER A 12 -19.62 -12.67 -4.98
C SER A 12 -18.34 -12.20 -4.28
N VAL A 13 -17.97 -12.78 -3.14
CA VAL A 13 -16.77 -12.42 -2.38
C VAL A 13 -15.79 -13.59 -2.36
N PRO A 14 -14.54 -13.42 -2.81
CA PRO A 14 -13.55 -14.49 -2.80
C PRO A 14 -13.09 -14.80 -1.38
N SER A 15 -12.92 -16.09 -1.08
CA SER A 15 -12.28 -16.59 0.13
C SER A 15 -10.84 -16.99 -0.18
N LEU A 16 -9.89 -16.43 0.56
CA LEU A 16 -8.48 -16.81 0.48
C LEU A 16 -8.19 -17.80 1.61
N TYR A 17 -7.60 -18.94 1.25
CA TYR A 17 -7.16 -19.97 2.17
C TYR A 17 -5.64 -20.03 2.15
N ALA A 18 -5.02 -20.12 3.32
CA ALA A 18 -3.58 -20.32 3.46
C ALA A 18 -3.27 -21.35 4.55
N VAL A 19 -2.35 -22.27 4.27
CA VAL A 19 -1.94 -23.33 5.19
C VAL A 19 -0.43 -23.53 5.18
N ASN A 20 0.14 -23.79 6.36
CA ASN A 20 1.53 -24.22 6.48
C ASN A 20 1.64 -25.68 6.00
N PRO A 21 2.37 -25.98 4.90
CA PRO A 21 2.49 -27.35 4.42
C PRO A 21 3.25 -28.28 5.38
N ASN A 22 4.02 -27.72 6.31
CA ASN A 22 4.77 -28.49 7.32
C ASN A 22 3.96 -28.74 8.59
N ASN A 23 2.93 -27.93 8.85
CA ASN A 23 2.03 -28.08 9.99
C ASN A 23 0.60 -27.71 9.59
N PRO A 24 -0.23 -28.65 9.11
CA PRO A 24 -1.57 -28.35 8.62
C PRO A 24 -2.54 -27.79 9.67
N ALA A 25 -2.22 -27.89 10.97
CA ALA A 25 -2.99 -27.24 12.03
C ALA A 25 -2.84 -25.71 12.00
N GLU A 26 -1.77 -25.20 11.40
CA GLU A 26 -1.54 -23.78 11.14
C GLU A 26 -2.15 -23.38 9.80
N TYR A 27 -3.41 -22.97 9.84
CA TYR A 27 -4.14 -22.47 8.67
C TYR A 27 -4.99 -21.27 9.03
N PHE A 28 -5.30 -20.46 8.03
CA PHE A 28 -6.26 -19.37 8.15
C PHE A 28 -7.03 -19.20 6.85
N ALA A 29 -8.30 -18.82 6.97
CA ALA A 29 -9.16 -18.54 5.84
C ALA A 29 -10.03 -17.33 6.15
N ALA A 30 -10.10 -16.38 5.21
CA ALA A 30 -10.97 -15.23 5.33
C ALA A 30 -11.55 -14.83 3.97
N GLN A 31 -12.78 -14.32 4.01
CA GLN A 31 -13.39 -13.63 2.88
C GLN A 31 -12.73 -12.27 2.71
N ILE A 32 -12.33 -11.94 1.48
CA ILE A 32 -11.66 -10.69 1.15
C ILE A 32 -12.66 -9.81 0.40
N ASP A 33 -13.36 -8.96 1.14
CA ASP A 33 -14.26 -7.97 0.55
C ASP A 33 -13.50 -6.73 0.04
N TRP A 34 -14.16 -5.87 -0.74
CA TRP A 34 -13.56 -4.72 -1.42
C TRP A 34 -12.75 -3.76 -0.51
N PRO A 35 -13.12 -3.46 0.75
CA PRO A 35 -12.30 -2.60 1.62
C PRO A 35 -11.01 -3.31 2.04
N CYS A 36 -11.08 -4.62 2.25
CA CYS A 36 -9.92 -5.46 2.58
C CYS A 36 -8.99 -5.60 1.38
N ALA A 37 -9.55 -5.73 0.16
CA ALA A 37 -8.81 -5.76 -1.10
C ALA A 37 -8.10 -4.43 -1.43
N GLY A 38 -8.37 -3.36 -0.68
CA GLY A 38 -7.70 -2.07 -0.84
C GLY A 38 -8.38 -1.09 -1.79
N VAL A 39 -9.63 -1.35 -2.17
CA VAL A 39 -10.41 -0.43 -3.02
C VAL A 39 -10.68 0.88 -2.28
N GLU A 40 -11.05 0.81 -1.00
CA GLU A 40 -11.27 1.99 -0.16
C GLU A 40 -10.02 2.89 -0.10
N SER A 41 -8.85 2.32 0.20
CA SER A 41 -7.60 3.07 0.28
C SER A 41 -7.16 3.63 -1.08
N LEU A 42 -7.42 2.93 -2.19
CA LEU A 42 -7.19 3.45 -3.54
C LEU A 42 -8.12 4.63 -3.89
N MET A 43 -9.38 4.62 -3.43
CA MET A 43 -10.29 5.76 -3.60
C MET A 43 -9.80 6.97 -2.81
N ILE A 44 -9.45 6.79 -1.53
CA ILE A 44 -8.92 7.86 -0.67
C ILE A 44 -7.60 8.40 -1.24
N TYR A 45 -6.70 7.51 -1.67
CA TYR A 45 -5.47 7.87 -2.39
C TYR A 45 -5.79 8.73 -3.60
N THR A 46 -6.73 8.29 -4.45
CA THR A 46 -7.05 8.96 -5.70
C THR A 46 -7.53 10.38 -5.46
N VAL A 47 -8.51 10.56 -4.57
CA VAL A 47 -9.05 11.89 -4.25
C VAL A 47 -7.96 12.78 -3.65
N THR A 48 -7.24 12.28 -2.64
CA THR A 48 -6.19 13.04 -1.94
C THR A 48 -5.09 13.50 -2.88
N ILE A 49 -4.55 12.57 -3.69
CA ILE A 49 -3.41 12.85 -4.56
C ILE A 49 -3.82 13.71 -5.76
N LEU A 50 -5.00 13.51 -6.35
CA LEU A 50 -5.47 14.39 -7.42
C LEU A 50 -5.65 15.84 -6.93
N LEU A 51 -6.17 16.04 -5.71
CA LEU A 51 -6.29 17.37 -5.12
C LEU A 51 -4.93 18.02 -4.86
N PHE A 52 -3.98 17.25 -4.33
CA PHE A 52 -2.60 17.70 -4.13
C PHE A 52 -1.93 18.09 -5.46
N LEU A 53 -1.95 17.20 -6.46
CA LEU A 53 -1.32 17.41 -7.76
C LEU A 53 -1.99 18.54 -8.57
N LYS A 54 -3.29 18.76 -8.40
CA LYS A 54 -3.98 19.90 -9.01
C LYS A 54 -3.44 21.25 -8.52
N LYS A 55 -2.96 21.32 -7.27
CA LYS A 55 -2.45 22.57 -6.65
C LYS A 55 -0.92 22.70 -6.69
N SER A 56 -0.18 21.68 -7.14
CA SER A 56 1.28 21.62 -7.04
C SER A 56 2.05 22.39 -8.12
N GLY A 57 1.37 22.82 -9.19
CA GLY A 57 1.99 23.54 -10.32
C GLY A 57 2.92 22.68 -11.19
N PHE A 58 2.85 21.35 -11.10
CA PHE A 58 3.63 20.46 -11.97
C PHE A 58 3.05 20.39 -13.38
N SER A 59 3.88 19.96 -14.33
CA SER A 59 3.41 19.61 -15.68
C SER A 59 2.46 18.40 -15.63
N ILE A 60 1.56 18.29 -16.61
CA ILE A 60 0.62 17.15 -16.71
C ILE A 60 1.37 15.81 -16.72
N ARG A 61 2.49 15.72 -17.44
CA ARG A 61 3.32 14.51 -17.48
C ARG A 61 3.84 14.11 -16.08
N GLN A 62 4.32 15.07 -15.30
CA GLN A 62 4.78 14.81 -13.94
C GLN A 62 3.62 14.39 -13.03
N ASN A 63 2.46 15.05 -13.14
CA ASN A 63 1.28 14.67 -12.39
C ASN A 63 0.86 13.22 -12.67
N VAL A 64 0.82 12.82 -13.94
CA VAL A 64 0.49 11.44 -14.32
C VAL A 64 1.51 10.46 -13.73
N ILE A 65 2.81 10.75 -13.82
CA ILE A 65 3.86 9.87 -13.28
C ILE A 65 3.73 9.73 -11.75
N TYR A 66 3.59 10.84 -11.01
CA TYR A 66 3.41 10.79 -9.56
C TYR A 66 2.13 10.05 -9.16
N PHE A 67 1.04 10.27 -9.89
CA PHE A 67 -0.19 9.53 -9.64
C PHE A 67 -0.01 8.02 -9.83
N LEU A 68 0.59 7.59 -10.95
CA LEU A 68 0.78 6.16 -11.23
C LEU A 68 1.73 5.49 -10.24
N VAL A 69 2.84 6.15 -9.89
CA VAL A 69 3.80 5.62 -8.92
C VAL A 69 3.15 5.46 -7.55
N GLY A 70 2.44 6.49 -7.07
CA GLY A 70 1.79 6.39 -5.78
C GLY A 70 0.65 5.36 -5.78
N ALA A 71 -0.12 5.22 -6.86
CA ALA A 71 -1.16 4.20 -6.99
C ALA A 71 -0.58 2.78 -6.96
N ALA A 72 0.53 2.54 -7.66
CA ALA A 72 1.22 1.26 -7.66
C ALA A 72 1.73 0.89 -6.26
N ILE A 73 2.28 1.85 -5.52
CA ILE A 73 2.75 1.61 -4.14
C ILE A 73 1.56 1.41 -3.19
N THR A 74 0.47 2.16 -3.33
CA THR A 74 -0.76 1.94 -2.55
C THR A 74 -1.29 0.51 -2.75
N TYR A 75 -1.34 0.05 -4.01
CA TYR A 75 -1.72 -1.33 -4.33
C TYR A 75 -0.78 -2.35 -3.67
N PHE A 76 0.53 -2.13 -3.74
CA PHE A 76 1.52 -3.00 -3.09
C PHE A 76 1.36 -3.03 -1.56
N ILE A 77 1.10 -1.88 -0.92
CA ILE A 77 0.85 -1.79 0.52
C ILE A 77 -0.41 -2.56 0.92
N ASN A 78 -1.46 -2.53 0.10
CA ASN A 78 -2.68 -3.32 0.36
C ASN A 78 -2.39 -4.84 0.28
N ILE A 79 -1.51 -5.28 -0.64
CA ILE A 79 -1.04 -6.68 -0.67
C ILE A 79 -0.29 -7.03 0.62
N LEU A 80 0.62 -6.16 1.07
CA LEU A 80 1.35 -6.36 2.32
C LEU A 80 0.42 -6.41 3.52
N ARG A 81 -0.61 -5.55 3.58
CA ARG A 81 -1.63 -5.57 4.63
C ARG A 81 -2.29 -6.94 4.74
N ILE A 82 -2.78 -7.50 3.63
CA ILE A 82 -3.42 -8.83 3.61
C ILE A 82 -2.39 -9.91 4.01
N THR A 83 -1.18 -9.84 3.47
CA THR A 83 -0.13 -10.81 3.75
C THR A 83 0.23 -10.85 5.24
N THR A 84 0.45 -9.68 5.86
CA THR A 84 0.74 -9.56 7.29
C THR A 84 -0.40 -10.07 8.15
N LEU A 85 -1.65 -9.77 7.79
CA LEU A 85 -2.83 -10.30 8.49
C LEU A 85 -2.81 -11.83 8.53
N TYR A 86 -2.57 -12.47 7.38
CA TYR A 86 -2.52 -13.93 7.28
C TYR A 86 -1.36 -14.52 8.07
N VAL A 87 -0.18 -13.92 8.01
CA VAL A 87 0.99 -14.38 8.80
C VAL A 87 0.70 -14.30 10.29
N ILE A 88 0.08 -13.21 10.78
CA ILE A 88 -0.31 -13.07 12.18
C ILE A 88 -1.35 -14.13 12.55
N ALA A 89 -2.38 -14.32 11.72
CA ALA A 89 -3.50 -15.22 12.01
C ALA A 89 -3.06 -16.69 12.08
N ILE A 90 -2.22 -17.14 11.14
CA ILE A 90 -1.76 -18.54 11.06
C ILE A 90 -0.95 -18.93 12.31
N HIS A 91 -0.21 -18.00 12.90
CA HIS A 91 0.56 -18.24 14.12
C HIS A 91 -0.22 -17.92 15.41
N GLY A 92 -1.56 -17.81 15.34
CA GLY A 92 -2.41 -17.57 16.50
C GLY A 92 -2.30 -16.15 17.10
N GLY A 93 -1.74 -15.19 16.36
CA GLY A 93 -1.65 -13.81 16.78
C GLY A 93 -2.98 -13.06 16.69
N GLY A 94 -3.03 -11.85 17.27
CA GLY A 94 -4.20 -10.98 17.32
C GLY A 94 -4.57 -10.34 15.97
N TRP A 95 -4.97 -11.16 14.99
CA TRP A 95 -5.27 -10.72 13.63
C TRP A 95 -6.45 -9.73 13.56
N GLY A 96 -7.41 -9.80 14.48
CA GLY A 96 -8.53 -8.85 14.57
C GLY A 96 -8.06 -7.43 14.92
N ILE A 97 -7.18 -7.30 15.92
CA ILE A 97 -6.57 -6.00 16.27
C ILE A 97 -5.77 -5.45 15.09
N PHE A 98 -5.05 -6.33 14.38
CA PHE A 98 -4.36 -5.93 13.17
C PHE A 98 -5.35 -5.46 12.09
N HIS A 99 -6.41 -6.21 11.83
CA HIS A 99 -7.42 -5.90 10.82
C HIS A 99 -8.08 -4.53 11.08
N ASP A 100 -8.46 -4.26 12.33
CA ASP A 100 -9.27 -3.09 12.68
C ASP A 100 -8.43 -1.82 12.84
N TYR A 101 -7.19 -1.93 13.32
CA TYR A 101 -6.35 -0.77 13.65
C TYR A 101 -5.10 -0.68 12.78
N PHE A 102 -4.24 -1.70 12.80
CA PHE A 102 -2.90 -1.58 12.19
C PHE A 102 -2.92 -1.71 10.66
N GLY A 103 -3.83 -2.49 10.10
CA GLY A 103 -3.96 -2.67 8.65
C GLY A 103 -4.31 -1.37 7.93
N PRO A 104 -5.38 -0.66 8.32
CA PRO A 104 -5.72 0.64 7.75
C PRO A 104 -4.63 1.71 7.93
N LEU A 105 -3.82 1.61 8.99
CA LEU A 105 -2.69 2.52 9.21
C LEU A 105 -1.62 2.41 8.14
N TYR A 106 -1.40 1.24 7.53
CA TYR A 106 -0.40 1.07 6.48
C TYR A 106 -0.70 2.01 5.29
N SER A 107 -1.94 1.98 4.81
CA SER A 107 -2.36 2.77 3.66
C SER A 107 -2.54 4.24 4.02
N SER A 108 -3.12 4.54 5.20
CA SER A 108 -3.30 5.91 5.67
C SER A 108 -1.98 6.65 5.85
N LEU A 109 -0.97 5.99 6.45
CA LEU A 109 0.36 6.54 6.61
C LEU A 109 0.99 6.85 5.26
N TRP A 110 0.91 5.93 4.30
CA TRP A 110 1.42 6.14 2.95
C TRP A 110 0.77 7.32 2.23
N ILE A 111 -0.57 7.42 2.28
CA ILE A 111 -1.31 8.50 1.62
C ILE A 111 -0.88 9.88 2.14
N VAL A 112 -0.57 10.00 3.43
CA VAL A 112 -0.06 11.24 4.04
C VAL A 112 1.40 11.48 3.70
N LEU A 113 2.25 10.44 3.76
CA LEU A 113 3.68 10.56 3.50
C LEU A 113 3.98 10.85 2.02
N TYR A 114 3.17 10.34 1.10
CA TYR A 114 3.49 10.41 -0.33
C TYR A 114 3.61 11.84 -0.87
N PRO A 115 2.67 12.78 -0.60
CA PRO A 115 2.85 14.19 -0.93
C PRO A 115 4.12 14.81 -0.31
N LEU A 116 4.43 14.46 0.94
CA LEU A 116 5.63 14.96 1.63
C LEU A 116 6.91 14.46 0.95
N LEU A 117 6.93 13.21 0.50
CA LEU A 117 8.04 12.65 -0.27
C LEU A 117 8.22 13.36 -1.61
N ILE A 118 7.13 13.72 -2.30
CA ILE A 118 7.20 14.49 -3.55
C ILE A 118 7.82 15.88 -3.30
N ILE A 119 7.38 16.58 -2.25
CA ILE A 119 7.93 17.90 -1.90
C ILE A 119 9.40 17.79 -1.50
N GLY A 120 9.72 16.86 -0.59
CA GLY A 120 11.07 16.66 -0.06
C GLY A 120 12.07 16.24 -1.13
N SER A 121 11.69 15.31 -2.02
CA SER A 121 12.55 14.88 -3.13
C SER A 121 12.85 16.03 -4.11
N ARG A 122 11.87 16.89 -4.37
CA ARG A 122 12.07 18.07 -5.23
C ARG A 122 13.03 19.09 -4.60
N GLU A 123 12.85 19.40 -3.33
CA GLU A 123 13.74 20.34 -2.62
C GLU A 123 15.17 19.80 -2.53
N LEU A 124 15.32 18.51 -2.24
CA LEU A 124 16.62 17.83 -2.22
C LEU A 124 17.29 17.90 -3.60
N TRP A 125 16.55 17.61 -4.68
CA TRP A 125 17.06 17.69 -6.04
C TRP A 125 17.55 19.10 -6.41
N PHE A 126 16.79 20.13 -6.05
CA PHE A 126 17.20 21.53 -6.29
C PHE A 126 18.45 21.94 -5.49
N LYS A 127 18.62 21.43 -4.27
CA LYS A 127 19.84 21.67 -3.48
C LYS A 127 21.06 20.99 -4.11
N LEU A 128 20.93 19.74 -4.54
CA LEU A 128 22.01 18.99 -5.17
C LEU A 128 22.48 19.66 -6.46
N ARG A 129 21.55 20.08 -7.34
CA ARG A 129 21.90 20.74 -8.60
C ARG A 129 22.65 22.06 -8.38
N ARG A 130 22.18 22.91 -7.46
CA ARG A 130 22.88 24.17 -7.09
C ARG A 130 24.25 23.96 -6.44
N GLY A 131 24.42 22.86 -5.70
CA GLY A 131 25.70 22.48 -5.10
C GLY A 131 26.74 22.12 -6.16
N VAL A 132 26.32 21.38 -7.20
CA VAL A 132 27.17 21.06 -8.36
C VAL A 132 27.55 22.34 -9.12
N ASP A 133 26.59 23.21 -9.42
CA ASP A 133 26.87 24.44 -10.18
C ASP A 133 27.87 25.38 -9.48
N ARG A 134 27.91 25.40 -8.13
CA ARG A 134 28.87 26.21 -7.36
C ARG A 134 30.29 25.63 -7.28
N HIS A 135 30.48 24.37 -7.67
CA HIS A 135 31.81 23.74 -7.62
C HIS A 135 32.58 23.87 -8.95
N TRP A 136 31.91 24.32 -10.02
CA TRP A 136 32.47 24.49 -11.37
C TRP A 136 32.54 25.95 -11.84
N VAL A 137 32.46 26.90 -10.90
CA VAL A 137 32.70 28.35 -11.10
C VAL A 137 33.83 28.75 -10.16
#